data_AF-A0A937NRP6-F1
#
_entry.id   AF-A0A937NRP6-F1
#
_cell.length_a   1.000
_cell.length_b   1.000
_cell.length_c   1.000
_cell.angle_alpha   90.00
_cell.angle_beta   90.00
_cell.angle_gamma   90.00
#
_symmetry.space_group_name_H-M   'P 1'
#
loop_
_entity.id
_entity.type
_entity.pdbx_description
1 polymer ?
#
loop_
_entity_poly.entity_id
_entity_poly.type
_entity_poly.pdbx_seq_one_letter_code
_entity_poly.pdbx_strand_id
1 'polypeptide(L)'
;MQASMFPDELSVRERKVEYEVKQIKVQESPYENVYWFARALVGSEYGSEGSNTKNMLNLRQTIDALLAVPQPKLDTAKKTVWHFLRSIHRPDTQAADKVEKLIDFLEPLIDSPQDLMVLKFTIDHIVIPTNELLRRVPSSDKEVAESLIRAYLEEEGEAGLKDVILMWDRVGRRWCMKIERVVVVAGFRLLRETLDDLLQNKRLTRVDADQTLTAFVQEFERRLVRGVRPGRAGRSLEDVTGVILDHFGIKDYVDAPEHIKTVFEVDKMILLPDGWRIGVSCKRTLRERWKQAASLDLQRMEDEKLKSTWHVITYTSDLTVPKVQAIGESRGVVYIPDDDHFLKNYSDDPAISNFIRPMTSFVSNLKRVIQAPKETEDA
;
A
#
# COMPACT_ATOMS: atom_id res chain seq x y z
N MET A 1 -56.69 -21.53 -22.21
CA MET A 1 -55.72 -21.17 -23.27
C MET A 1 -54.65 -20.31 -22.62
N GLN A 2 -53.47 -20.90 -22.41
CA GLN A 2 -52.32 -20.23 -21.81
C GLN A 2 -51.77 -19.18 -22.79
N ALA A 3 -51.73 -17.93 -22.35
CA ALA A 3 -50.85 -16.94 -22.95
C ALA A 3 -49.42 -17.31 -22.57
N SER A 4 -48.59 -17.48 -23.59
CA SER A 4 -47.16 -17.72 -23.50
C SER A 4 -46.47 -16.58 -22.73
N MET A 5 -46.08 -16.82 -21.48
CA MET A 5 -45.15 -15.98 -20.72
C MET A 5 -43.74 -16.17 -21.27
N PHE A 6 -43.25 -15.21 -22.06
CA PHE A 6 -41.82 -15.01 -22.26
C PHE A 6 -41.41 -13.70 -21.56
N PRO A 7 -40.58 -13.71 -20.51
CA PRO A 7 -39.97 -12.51 -19.96
C PRO A 7 -38.58 -12.35 -20.57
N ASP A 8 -38.49 -11.94 -21.83
CA ASP A 8 -37.21 -11.88 -22.56
C ASP A 8 -37.05 -10.61 -23.42
N GLU A 9 -37.46 -9.45 -22.89
CA GLU A 9 -37.12 -8.17 -23.52
C GLU A 9 -36.18 -7.35 -22.63
N LEU A 10 -34.91 -7.32 -23.01
CA LEU A 10 -33.90 -6.45 -22.43
C LEU A 10 -34.38 -5.00 -22.37
N SER A 11 -34.08 -4.33 -21.26
CA SER A 11 -34.31 -2.89 -21.12
C SER A 11 -33.55 -2.12 -22.20
N VAL A 12 -33.99 -0.88 -22.48
CA VAL A 12 -33.32 0.01 -23.44
C VAL A 12 -31.84 0.20 -23.08
N ARG A 13 -31.53 0.26 -21.78
CA ARG A 13 -30.15 0.39 -21.29
C ARG A 13 -29.32 -0.85 -21.61
N GLU A 14 -29.85 -2.04 -21.39
CA GLU A 14 -29.16 -3.30 -21.67
C GLU A 14 -28.92 -3.49 -23.17
N ARG A 15 -29.91 -3.20 -24.01
CA ARG A 15 -29.75 -3.20 -25.48
C ARG A 15 -28.66 -2.24 -25.94
N LYS A 16 -28.55 -1.06 -25.32
CA LYS A 16 -27.48 -0.11 -25.62
C LYS A 16 -26.11 -0.67 -25.23
N VAL A 17 -25.98 -1.29 -24.06
CA VAL A 17 -24.73 -1.93 -23.64
C VAL A 17 -24.31 -3.04 -24.62
N GLU A 18 -25.24 -3.93 -25.00
CA GLU A 18 -24.95 -4.99 -25.97
C GLU A 18 -24.52 -4.43 -27.33
N TYR A 19 -25.18 -3.36 -27.78
CA TYR A 19 -24.81 -2.66 -29.00
C TYR A 19 -23.38 -2.13 -28.94
N GLU A 20 -23.01 -1.40 -27.89
CA GLU A 20 -21.65 -0.86 -27.71
C GLU A 20 -20.59 -1.96 -27.63
N VAL A 21 -20.86 -3.04 -26.87
CA VAL A 21 -19.95 -4.20 -26.78
C VAL A 21 -19.75 -4.83 -28.16
N LYS A 22 -20.82 -4.98 -28.95
CA LYS A 22 -20.73 -5.52 -30.31
C LYS A 22 -19.94 -4.58 -31.22
N GLN A 23 -20.14 -3.27 -31.14
CA GLN A 23 -19.38 -2.30 -31.95
C GLN A 23 -17.88 -2.38 -31.65
N ILE A 24 -17.50 -2.38 -30.37
CA ILE A 24 -16.09 -2.47 -29.94
C ILE A 24 -15.46 -3.79 -30.41
N LYS A 25 -16.17 -4.92 -30.31
CA LYS A 25 -15.65 -6.23 -30.74
C LYS A 25 -15.40 -6.35 -32.25
N VAL A 26 -16.14 -5.59 -33.06
CA VAL A 26 -16.04 -5.65 -34.53
C VAL A 26 -15.07 -4.59 -35.06
N GLN A 27 -14.80 -3.54 -34.28
CA GLN A 27 -13.80 -2.54 -34.63
C GLN A 27 -12.40 -3.03 -34.27
N GLU A 28 -11.65 -3.43 -35.29
CA GLU A 28 -10.22 -3.67 -35.17
C GLU A 28 -9.50 -2.33 -34.98
N SER A 29 -8.75 -2.20 -33.89
CA SER A 29 -7.87 -1.06 -33.65
C SER A 29 -6.56 -1.57 -33.06
N PRO A 30 -5.40 -1.15 -33.62
CA PRO A 30 -4.11 -1.52 -33.03
C PRO A 30 -3.93 -0.92 -31.62
N TYR A 31 -4.75 0.06 -31.23
CA TYR A 31 -4.73 0.65 -29.89
C TYR A 31 -5.35 -0.26 -28.81
N GLU A 32 -5.95 -1.40 -29.18
CA GLU A 32 -6.33 -2.42 -28.21
C GLU A 32 -5.10 -2.97 -27.45
N ASN A 33 -3.94 -2.99 -28.12
CA ASN A 33 -2.67 -3.44 -27.55
C ASN A 33 -2.08 -2.47 -26.52
N VAL A 34 -2.57 -1.22 -26.43
CA VAL A 34 -2.10 -0.24 -25.44
C VAL A 34 -2.23 -0.79 -24.02
N TYR A 35 -3.35 -1.45 -23.71
CA TYR A 35 -3.54 -2.08 -22.41
C TYR A 35 -2.51 -3.18 -22.15
N TRP A 36 -2.31 -4.09 -23.12
CA TRP A 36 -1.40 -5.22 -22.98
C TRP A 36 0.06 -4.79 -22.89
N PHE A 37 0.48 -3.81 -23.70
CA PHE A 37 1.79 -3.21 -23.63
C PHE A 37 2.05 -2.56 -22.28
N ALA A 38 1.12 -1.72 -21.80
CA ALA A 38 1.25 -1.09 -20.50
C ALA A 38 1.34 -2.16 -19.40
N ARG A 39 0.41 -3.12 -19.38
CA ARG A 39 0.34 -4.21 -18.41
C ARG A 39 1.63 -5.03 -18.35
N ALA A 40 2.18 -5.38 -19.51
CA ALA A 40 3.40 -6.18 -19.61
C ALA A 40 4.62 -5.40 -19.12
N LEU A 41 4.81 -4.16 -19.58
CA LEU A 41 5.94 -3.32 -19.19
C LEU A 41 6.01 -3.09 -17.68
N VAL A 42 4.87 -2.93 -17.01
CA VAL A 42 4.81 -2.71 -15.55
C VAL A 42 4.44 -3.96 -14.74
N GLY A 43 4.48 -5.15 -15.35
CA GLY A 43 4.22 -6.43 -14.67
C GLY A 43 5.43 -6.93 -13.88
N SER A 44 5.24 -7.38 -12.64
CA SER A 44 6.31 -8.00 -11.81
C SER A 44 6.76 -9.35 -12.35
N GLU A 45 5.84 -10.03 -13.03
CA GLU A 45 6.02 -11.25 -13.81
C GLU A 45 7.04 -11.06 -14.95
N TYR A 46 7.18 -9.82 -15.44
CA TYR A 46 8.03 -9.42 -16.56
C TYR A 46 9.18 -8.49 -16.14
N GLY A 47 9.51 -8.44 -14.85
CA GLY A 47 10.65 -7.64 -14.35
C GLY A 47 10.32 -6.18 -14.05
N SER A 48 9.12 -5.72 -14.39
CA SER A 48 8.65 -4.35 -14.15
C SER A 48 9.51 -3.27 -14.80
N GLU A 49 10.06 -3.56 -15.98
CA GLU A 49 10.94 -2.67 -16.75
C GLU A 49 10.36 -1.26 -16.94
N GLY A 50 9.05 -1.16 -17.13
CA GLY A 50 8.29 0.08 -17.25
C GLY A 50 8.38 1.01 -16.04
N SER A 51 8.82 0.52 -14.88
CA SER A 51 9.01 1.33 -13.67
C SER A 51 10.26 2.20 -13.75
N ASN A 52 11.24 1.83 -14.58
CA ASN A 52 12.46 2.62 -14.79
C ASN A 52 12.25 3.62 -15.94
N THR A 53 11.98 4.88 -15.59
CA THR A 53 11.75 5.96 -16.55
C THR A 53 12.92 6.14 -17.53
N LYS A 54 14.18 5.96 -17.09
CA LYS A 54 15.35 6.11 -17.95
C LYS A 54 15.38 5.02 -19.02
N ASN A 55 15.11 3.77 -18.64
CA ASN A 55 15.06 2.66 -19.60
C ASN A 55 13.92 2.86 -20.60
N MET A 56 12.76 3.33 -20.14
CA MET A 56 11.62 3.61 -21.03
C MET A 56 11.89 4.75 -22.01
N LEU A 57 12.58 5.81 -21.58
CA LEU A 57 13.02 6.88 -22.49
C LEU A 57 13.99 6.37 -23.56
N ASN A 58 14.94 5.51 -23.18
CA ASN A 58 15.88 4.92 -24.13
C ASN A 58 15.20 3.93 -25.09
N LEU A 59 14.24 3.14 -24.60
CA LEU A 59 13.43 2.24 -25.43
C LEU A 59 12.62 3.05 -26.46
N ARG A 60 11.96 4.12 -26.00
CA ARG A 60 11.24 5.06 -26.87
C ARG A 60 12.15 5.62 -27.95
N GLN A 61 13.33 6.12 -27.60
CA GLN A 61 14.30 6.66 -28.56
C GLN A 61 14.76 5.59 -29.56
N THR A 62 14.95 4.36 -29.11
CA THR A 62 15.27 3.22 -29.99
C THR A 62 14.16 2.98 -31.01
N ILE A 63 12.90 2.97 -30.58
CA ILE A 63 11.75 2.79 -31.47
C ILE A 63 11.62 3.98 -32.44
N ASP A 64 11.82 5.21 -31.97
CA ASP A 64 11.81 6.42 -32.81
C ASP A 64 12.85 6.35 -33.93
N ALA A 65 14.08 5.97 -33.62
CA ALA A 65 15.14 5.83 -34.60
C ALA A 65 14.81 4.77 -35.67
N LEU A 66 14.17 3.67 -35.27
CA LEU A 66 13.75 2.61 -36.19
C LEU A 66 12.59 3.05 -37.10
N LEU A 67 11.62 3.78 -36.57
CA LEU A 67 10.47 4.28 -37.33
C LEU A 67 10.82 5.45 -38.27
N ALA A 68 11.93 6.14 -38.03
CA ALA A 68 12.44 7.19 -38.92
C ALA A 68 13.04 6.63 -40.23
N VAL A 69 13.37 5.33 -40.27
CA VAL A 69 13.88 4.69 -41.48
C VAL A 69 12.73 4.44 -42.47
N PRO A 70 12.85 4.85 -43.74
CA PRO A 70 11.83 4.54 -44.75
C PRO A 70 11.65 3.02 -44.93
N GLN A 71 10.41 2.54 -44.80
CA GLN A 71 10.05 1.11 -44.90
C GLN A 71 10.93 0.19 -44.02
N PRO A 72 10.88 0.35 -42.68
CA PRO A 72 11.69 -0.44 -41.79
C PRO A 72 11.26 -1.91 -41.87
N LYS A 73 12.24 -2.82 -42.00
CA LYS A 73 11.97 -4.26 -41.92
C LYS A 73 11.56 -4.60 -40.49
N LEU A 74 10.31 -5.04 -40.29
CA LEU A 74 9.75 -5.30 -38.97
C LEU A 74 10.63 -6.26 -38.15
N ASP A 75 11.07 -7.38 -38.73
CA ASP A 75 11.92 -8.36 -38.04
C ASP A 75 13.22 -7.74 -37.53
N THR A 76 13.82 -6.83 -38.32
CA THR A 76 15.03 -6.11 -37.91
C THR A 76 14.71 -5.15 -36.77
N ALA A 77 13.61 -4.40 -36.88
CA ALA A 77 13.18 -3.47 -35.83
C ALA A 77 12.89 -4.19 -34.51
N LYS A 78 12.15 -5.31 -34.54
CA LYS A 78 11.87 -6.15 -33.37
C LYS A 78 13.16 -6.66 -32.74
N LYS A 79 14.07 -7.25 -33.53
CA LYS A 79 15.37 -7.72 -33.04
C LYS A 79 16.17 -6.61 -32.34
N THR A 80 16.16 -5.39 -32.87
CA THR A 80 16.83 -4.25 -32.23
C THR A 80 16.17 -3.87 -30.90
N VAL A 81 14.83 -3.82 -30.85
CA VAL A 81 14.08 -3.56 -29.61
C VAL A 81 14.35 -4.62 -28.55
N TRP A 82 14.36 -5.90 -28.93
CA TRP A 82 14.66 -7.01 -28.03
C TRP A 82 16.10 -7.02 -27.55
N HIS A 83 17.04 -6.70 -28.44
CA HIS A 83 18.43 -6.54 -28.07
C HIS A 83 18.59 -5.42 -27.03
N PHE A 84 17.90 -4.29 -27.21
CA PHE A 84 17.88 -3.22 -26.21
C PHE A 84 17.33 -3.73 -24.87
N LEU A 85 16.16 -4.40 -24.83
CA LEU A 85 15.60 -4.90 -23.58
C LEU A 85 16.55 -5.87 -22.87
N ARG A 86 17.17 -6.81 -23.60
CA ARG A 86 18.17 -7.75 -23.06
C ARG A 86 19.37 -7.03 -22.46
N SER A 87 19.79 -5.91 -23.07
CA SER A 87 20.96 -5.15 -22.60
C SER A 87 20.75 -4.44 -21.26
N ILE A 88 19.51 -4.34 -20.76
CA ILE A 88 19.19 -3.70 -19.48
C ILE A 88 19.81 -4.47 -18.32
N HIS A 89 19.84 -5.81 -18.41
CA HIS A 89 20.31 -6.68 -17.33
C HIS A 89 21.47 -7.54 -17.78
N ARG A 90 22.27 -8.00 -16.81
CA ARG A 90 23.34 -8.96 -17.09
C ARG A 90 22.73 -10.32 -17.44
N PRO A 91 23.32 -11.04 -18.41
CA PRO A 91 22.95 -12.43 -18.69
C PRO A 91 23.00 -13.30 -17.42
N ASP A 92 22.26 -14.41 -17.43
CA ASP A 92 22.22 -15.41 -16.35
C ASP A 92 21.71 -14.87 -15.00
N THR A 93 20.88 -13.84 -15.02
CA THR A 93 20.20 -13.30 -13.84
C THR A 93 18.70 -13.53 -13.92
N GLN A 94 18.03 -13.64 -12.75
CA GLN A 94 16.57 -13.74 -12.70
C GLN A 94 15.87 -12.54 -13.36
N ALA A 95 16.51 -11.36 -13.37
CA ALA A 95 16.00 -10.19 -14.07
C ALA A 95 16.05 -10.37 -15.61
N ALA A 96 17.13 -10.94 -16.14
CA ALA A 96 17.23 -11.29 -17.56
C ALA A 96 16.17 -12.32 -17.96
N ASP A 97 15.93 -13.36 -17.15
CA ASP A 97 14.87 -14.36 -17.42
C ASP A 97 13.47 -13.72 -17.51
N LYS A 98 13.20 -12.72 -16.68
CA LYS A 98 11.93 -11.97 -16.71
C LYS A 98 11.82 -11.08 -17.95
N VAL A 99 12.93 -10.54 -18.44
CA VAL A 99 12.95 -9.79 -19.70
C VAL A 99 12.71 -10.72 -20.89
N GLU A 100 13.23 -11.94 -20.91
CA GLU A 100 12.86 -12.90 -21.98
C GLU A 100 11.37 -13.18 -21.96
N LYS A 101 10.76 -13.38 -20.78
CA LYS A 101 9.28 -13.53 -20.67
C LYS A 101 8.52 -12.31 -21.16
N LEU A 102 9.06 -11.10 -20.96
CA LEU A 102 8.50 -9.87 -21.50
C LEU A 102 8.54 -9.89 -23.03
N ILE A 103 9.69 -10.24 -23.60
CA ILE A 103 9.89 -10.35 -25.04
C ILE A 103 8.93 -11.38 -25.64
N ASP A 104 8.85 -12.58 -25.06
CA ASP A 104 7.95 -13.64 -25.50
C ASP A 104 6.47 -13.21 -25.49
N PHE A 105 6.08 -12.37 -24.52
CA PHE A 105 4.73 -11.82 -24.45
C PHE A 105 4.47 -10.73 -25.49
N LEU A 106 5.45 -9.84 -25.72
CA LEU A 106 5.31 -8.72 -26.66
C LEU A 106 5.48 -9.15 -28.12
N GLU A 107 6.26 -10.19 -28.40
CA GLU A 107 6.55 -10.71 -29.74
C GLU A 107 5.29 -10.93 -30.59
N PRO A 108 4.25 -11.67 -30.13
CA PRO A 108 3.04 -11.88 -30.92
C PRO A 108 2.13 -10.65 -31.03
N LEU A 109 2.31 -9.63 -30.17
CA LEU A 109 1.50 -8.40 -30.19
C LEU A 109 2.03 -7.34 -31.15
N ILE A 110 3.19 -7.59 -31.77
CA ILE A 110 3.85 -6.68 -32.70
C ILE A 110 3.99 -7.40 -34.05
N ASP A 111 2.95 -7.27 -34.88
CA ASP A 111 2.87 -7.88 -36.22
C ASP A 111 3.08 -6.87 -37.35
N SER A 112 3.08 -5.58 -37.01
CA SER A 112 3.22 -4.48 -37.96
C SER A 112 4.09 -3.35 -37.42
N PRO A 113 4.63 -2.47 -38.28
CA PRO A 113 5.25 -1.22 -37.84
C PRO A 113 4.30 -0.31 -37.04
N GLN A 114 2.98 -0.45 -37.27
CA GLN A 114 1.97 0.31 -36.53
C GLN A 114 1.92 -0.13 -35.06
N ASP A 115 2.12 -1.40 -34.73
CA ASP A 115 2.18 -1.85 -33.34
C ASP A 115 3.42 -1.33 -32.60
N LEU A 116 4.54 -1.16 -33.30
CA LEU A 116 5.71 -0.47 -32.73
C LEU A 116 5.39 1.00 -32.42
N MET A 117 4.60 1.67 -33.29
CA MET A 117 4.10 3.00 -33.00
C MET A 117 3.18 3.01 -31.77
N VAL A 118 2.31 2.01 -31.61
CA VAL A 118 1.41 1.88 -30.45
C VAL A 118 2.19 1.55 -29.17
N LEU A 119 3.23 0.71 -29.23
CA LEU A 119 4.11 0.43 -28.10
C LEU A 119 4.81 1.72 -27.64
N LYS A 120 5.39 2.47 -28.58
CA LYS A 120 5.99 3.78 -28.29
C LYS A 120 4.95 4.73 -27.69
N PHE A 121 3.76 4.82 -28.29
CA PHE A 121 2.67 5.65 -27.81
C PHE A 121 2.28 5.30 -26.37
N THR A 122 2.21 4.00 -26.06
CA THR A 122 1.95 3.50 -24.70
C THR A 122 3.04 3.93 -23.71
N ILE A 123 4.31 3.89 -24.13
CA ILE A 123 5.43 4.37 -23.31
C ILE A 123 5.30 5.87 -23.03
N ASP A 124 5.06 6.66 -24.07
CA ASP A 124 5.02 8.13 -24.02
C ASP A 124 3.82 8.68 -23.25
N HIS A 125 2.66 8.04 -23.38
CA HIS A 125 1.40 8.61 -22.90
C HIS A 125 0.82 7.88 -21.69
N ILE A 126 1.28 6.67 -21.38
CA ILE A 126 0.82 5.91 -20.21
C ILE A 126 1.97 5.64 -19.24
N VAL A 127 3.01 4.91 -19.67
CA VAL A 127 4.00 4.36 -18.74
C VAL A 127 4.83 5.46 -18.07
N ILE A 128 5.44 6.35 -18.87
CA ILE A 128 6.27 7.45 -18.36
C ILE A 128 5.43 8.44 -17.55
N PRO A 129 4.30 8.99 -18.06
CA PRO A 129 3.48 9.92 -17.28
C PRO A 129 2.98 9.33 -15.96
N THR A 130 2.61 8.03 -15.95
CA THR A 130 2.21 7.36 -14.71
C THR A 130 3.36 7.27 -13.71
N ASN A 131 4.60 7.00 -14.17
CA ASN A 131 5.78 7.03 -13.30
C ASN A 131 5.96 8.40 -12.64
N GLU A 132 5.83 9.47 -13.41
CA GLU A 132 6.01 10.85 -12.93
C GLU A 132 4.90 11.26 -11.96
N LEU A 133 3.65 10.92 -12.28
CA LEU A 133 2.49 11.22 -11.44
C LEU A 133 2.53 10.44 -10.13
N LEU A 134 2.90 9.16 -10.14
CA LEU A 134 3.01 8.35 -8.92
C LEU A 134 4.01 8.92 -7.92
N ARG A 135 5.07 9.60 -8.36
CA ARG A 135 6.02 10.30 -7.47
C ARG A 135 5.39 11.47 -6.71
N ARG A 136 4.27 12.03 -7.21
CA ARG A 136 3.51 13.08 -6.52
C ARG A 136 2.53 12.53 -5.50
N VAL A 137 2.32 11.22 -5.48
CA VAL A 137 1.46 10.58 -4.49
C VAL A 137 2.32 10.37 -3.23
N PRO A 138 1.96 10.97 -2.08
CA PRO A 138 2.80 10.99 -0.89
C PRO A 138 3.12 9.58 -0.41
N SER A 139 4.35 9.28 -0.01
CA SER A 139 4.71 7.94 0.47
C SER A 139 4.28 7.69 1.93
N SER A 140 3.78 8.72 2.63
CA SER A 140 3.28 8.66 3.99
C SER A 140 2.22 9.74 4.24
N ASP A 141 1.28 9.47 5.16
CA ASP A 141 0.33 10.43 5.72
C ASP A 141 0.83 11.10 7.02
N LYS A 142 2.03 10.72 7.48
CA LYS A 142 2.58 11.07 8.79
C LYS A 142 2.51 12.56 9.11
N GLU A 143 3.05 13.44 8.27
CA GLU A 143 3.15 14.88 8.60
C GLU A 143 1.78 15.53 8.86
N VAL A 144 0.79 15.22 8.00
CA VAL A 144 -0.56 15.78 8.12
C VAL A 144 -1.29 15.15 9.29
N ALA A 145 -1.21 13.82 9.45
CA ALA A 145 -1.83 13.11 10.56
C ALA A 145 -1.24 13.56 11.91
N GLU A 146 0.08 13.71 11.98
CA GLU A 146 0.83 14.15 13.15
C GLU A 146 0.46 15.56 13.58
N SER A 147 0.38 16.52 12.66
CA SER A 147 -0.01 17.90 12.99
C SER A 147 -1.40 17.98 13.63
N LEU A 148 -2.39 17.27 13.07
CA LEU A 148 -3.76 17.21 13.59
C LEU A 148 -3.80 16.53 14.96
N ILE A 149 -3.05 15.44 15.10
CA ILE A 149 -3.06 14.62 16.32
C ILE A 149 -2.35 15.31 17.47
N ARG A 150 -1.24 16.00 17.21
CA ARG A 150 -0.58 16.82 18.24
C ARG A 150 -1.52 17.91 18.74
N ALA A 151 -2.20 18.63 17.85
CA ALA A 151 -3.18 19.65 18.24
C ALA A 151 -4.34 19.07 19.07
N TYR A 152 -4.82 17.86 18.75
CA TYR A 152 -5.87 17.20 19.54
C TYR A 152 -5.37 16.75 20.91
N LEU A 153 -4.17 16.17 20.98
CA LEU A 153 -3.56 15.76 22.26
C LEU A 153 -3.19 16.96 23.15
N GLU A 154 -2.90 18.13 22.59
CA GLU A 154 -2.70 19.37 23.35
C GLU A 154 -3.95 19.77 24.16
N GLU A 155 -5.15 19.51 23.61
CA GLU A 155 -6.43 19.82 24.26
C GLU A 155 -6.88 18.68 25.20
N GLU A 156 -6.86 17.44 24.71
CA GLU A 156 -7.50 16.29 25.39
C GLU A 156 -6.54 15.44 26.22
N GLY A 157 -5.22 15.60 26.06
CA GLY A 157 -4.21 14.84 26.77
C GLY A 157 -4.39 13.31 26.67
N GLU A 158 -4.23 12.61 27.80
CA GLU A 158 -4.35 11.14 27.87
C GLU A 158 -5.77 10.64 27.54
N ALA A 159 -6.82 11.46 27.74
CA ALA A 159 -8.20 11.12 27.40
C ALA A 159 -8.42 11.00 25.88
N GLY A 160 -7.65 11.74 25.09
CA GLY A 160 -7.72 11.75 23.63
C GLY A 160 -7.08 10.55 22.94
N LEU A 161 -6.39 9.64 23.66
CA LEU A 161 -5.61 8.55 23.06
C LEU A 161 -6.44 7.62 22.16
N LYS A 162 -7.66 7.28 22.59
CA LYS A 162 -8.58 6.44 21.80
C LYS A 162 -8.89 7.10 20.46
N ASP A 163 -9.24 8.37 20.49
CA ASP A 163 -9.63 9.13 19.31
C ASP A 163 -8.43 9.33 18.39
N VAL A 164 -7.25 9.59 18.93
CA VAL A 164 -6.01 9.73 18.16
C VAL A 164 -5.68 8.48 17.35
N ILE A 165 -5.74 7.30 17.98
CA ILE A 165 -5.46 6.04 17.27
C ILE A 165 -6.52 5.80 16.18
N LEU A 166 -7.78 6.18 16.40
CA LEU A 166 -8.85 6.08 15.40
C LEU A 166 -8.74 7.14 14.29
N MET A 167 -8.36 8.37 14.64
CA MET A 167 -8.19 9.51 13.74
C MET A 167 -7.01 9.30 12.83
N TRP A 168 -5.87 8.83 13.34
CA TRP A 168 -4.66 8.56 12.54
C TRP A 168 -5.01 7.69 11.32
N ASP A 169 -5.69 6.57 11.58
CA ASP A 169 -6.11 5.67 10.51
C ASP A 169 -7.18 6.26 9.57
N ARG A 170 -8.15 7.02 10.08
CA ARG A 170 -9.25 7.56 9.27
C ARG A 170 -8.81 8.76 8.43
N VAL A 171 -8.12 9.70 9.06
CA VAL A 171 -7.65 10.95 8.45
C VAL A 171 -6.53 10.65 7.48
N GLY A 172 -5.54 9.86 7.90
CA GLY A 172 -4.40 9.51 7.07
C GLY A 172 -4.80 8.77 5.79
N ARG A 173 -5.65 7.74 5.91
CA ARG A 173 -6.17 7.01 4.74
C ARG A 173 -7.04 7.87 3.84
N ARG A 174 -7.97 8.65 4.41
CA ARG A 174 -8.86 9.51 3.61
C ARG A 174 -8.07 10.59 2.87
N TRP A 175 -7.08 11.18 3.53
CA TRP A 175 -6.22 12.20 2.92
C TRP A 175 -5.37 11.59 1.79
N CYS A 176 -4.73 10.44 2.03
CA CYS A 176 -4.01 9.69 1.01
C CYS A 176 -4.87 9.40 -0.21
N MET A 177 -6.08 8.85 -0.01
CA MET A 177 -7.02 8.56 -1.10
C MET A 177 -7.46 9.83 -1.84
N LYS A 178 -7.61 10.96 -1.13
CA LYS A 178 -7.95 12.25 -1.75
C LYS A 178 -6.81 12.72 -2.67
N ILE A 179 -5.56 12.64 -2.21
CA ILE A 179 -4.40 13.01 -3.03
C ILE A 179 -4.22 12.05 -4.20
N GLU A 180 -4.33 10.72 -3.99
CA GLU A 180 -4.34 9.72 -5.06
C GLU A 180 -5.35 10.08 -6.14
N ARG A 181 -6.59 10.39 -5.75
CA ARG A 181 -7.65 10.76 -6.68
C ARG A 181 -7.31 12.04 -7.45
N VAL A 182 -6.77 13.06 -6.79
CA VAL A 182 -6.34 14.30 -7.46
C VAL A 182 -5.29 14.00 -8.52
N VAL A 183 -4.30 13.16 -8.21
CA VAL A 183 -3.23 12.79 -9.14
C VAL A 183 -3.77 11.96 -10.32
N VAL A 184 -4.64 10.98 -10.08
CA VAL A 184 -5.28 10.18 -11.15
C VAL A 184 -6.11 11.09 -12.07
N VAL A 185 -6.90 12.00 -11.51
CA VAL A 185 -7.71 12.95 -12.29
C VAL A 185 -6.83 13.89 -13.11
N ALA A 186 -5.72 14.37 -12.54
CA ALA A 186 -4.77 15.22 -13.26
C ALA A 186 -4.15 14.48 -14.46
N GLY A 187 -3.69 13.24 -14.25
CA GLY A 187 -3.15 12.41 -15.33
C GLY A 187 -4.17 12.09 -16.41
N PHE A 188 -5.39 11.72 -16.01
CA PHE A 188 -6.50 11.46 -16.93
C PHE A 188 -6.81 12.70 -17.79
N ARG A 189 -6.81 13.90 -17.19
CA ARG A 189 -7.05 15.15 -17.92
C ARG A 189 -5.97 15.44 -18.95
N LEU A 190 -4.69 15.32 -18.56
CA LEU A 190 -3.55 15.56 -19.47
C LEU A 190 -3.56 14.59 -20.66
N LEU A 191 -3.84 13.31 -20.39
CA LEU A 191 -3.96 12.30 -21.44
C LEU A 191 -5.15 12.60 -22.36
N ARG A 192 -6.31 12.94 -21.79
CA ARG A 192 -7.51 13.29 -22.57
C ARG A 192 -7.27 14.49 -23.48
N GLU A 193 -6.64 15.56 -22.98
CA GLU A 193 -6.29 16.73 -23.79
C GLU A 193 -5.40 16.34 -24.99
N THR A 194 -4.41 15.46 -24.77
CA THR A 194 -3.57 14.94 -25.85
C THR A 194 -4.35 14.11 -26.87
N LEU A 195 -5.28 13.27 -26.39
CA LEU A 195 -6.12 12.43 -27.25
C LEU A 195 -7.12 13.27 -28.06
N ASP A 196 -7.70 14.31 -27.46
CA ASP A 196 -8.61 15.24 -28.12
C ASP A 196 -7.91 15.94 -29.31
N ASP A 197 -6.65 16.36 -29.15
CA ASP A 197 -5.85 16.92 -30.23
C ASP A 197 -5.60 15.90 -31.35
N LEU A 198 -5.33 14.63 -31.01
CA LEU A 198 -5.11 13.56 -31.99
C LEU A 198 -6.41 13.18 -32.73
N LEU A 199 -7.56 13.24 -32.06
CA LEU A 199 -8.89 13.05 -32.66
C LEU A 199 -9.21 14.18 -33.64
N GLN A 200 -8.98 15.44 -33.26
CA GLN A 200 -9.18 16.60 -34.14
C GLN A 200 -8.34 16.51 -35.41
N ASN A 201 -7.10 16.03 -35.28
CA ASN A 201 -6.19 15.81 -36.40
C ASN A 201 -6.40 14.49 -37.14
N LYS A 202 -7.47 13.73 -36.82
CA LYS A 202 -7.80 12.42 -37.42
C LYS A 202 -6.68 11.39 -37.36
N ARG A 203 -5.79 11.51 -36.38
CA ARG A 203 -4.70 10.55 -36.13
C ARG A 203 -5.16 9.36 -35.29
N LEU A 204 -6.29 9.52 -34.60
CA LEU A 204 -6.97 8.49 -33.81
C LEU A 204 -8.46 8.49 -34.13
N THR A 205 -9.09 7.34 -33.90
CA THR A 205 -10.54 7.21 -33.77
C THR A 205 -10.97 7.38 -32.31
N ARG A 206 -12.27 7.59 -32.10
CA ARG A 206 -12.83 7.67 -30.74
C ARG A 206 -12.60 6.39 -29.93
N VAL A 207 -12.61 5.24 -30.59
CA VAL A 207 -12.36 3.95 -29.95
C VAL A 207 -10.92 3.81 -29.48
N ASP A 208 -9.96 4.29 -30.27
CA ASP A 208 -8.55 4.32 -29.88
C ASP A 208 -8.34 5.17 -28.61
N ALA A 209 -9.01 6.33 -28.56
CA ALA A 209 -8.98 7.22 -27.42
C ALA A 209 -9.62 6.58 -26.17
N ASP A 210 -10.78 5.96 -26.30
CA ASP A 210 -11.47 5.28 -25.20
C ASP A 210 -10.67 4.07 -24.68
N GLN A 211 -10.08 3.27 -25.57
CA GLN A 211 -9.16 2.17 -25.21
C GLN A 211 -7.93 2.69 -24.48
N THR A 212 -7.33 3.79 -24.93
CA THR A 212 -6.16 4.40 -24.30
C THR A 212 -6.49 4.94 -22.89
N LEU A 213 -7.60 5.66 -22.75
CA LEU A 213 -8.04 6.22 -21.46
C LEU A 213 -8.34 5.12 -20.44
N THR A 214 -9.01 4.05 -20.87
CA THR A 214 -9.32 2.92 -20.00
C THR A 214 -8.06 2.16 -19.58
N ALA A 215 -7.12 1.92 -20.51
CA ALA A 215 -5.81 1.34 -20.22
C ALA A 215 -5.03 2.16 -19.18
N PHE A 216 -5.00 3.50 -19.33
CA PHE A 216 -4.35 4.40 -18.38
C PHE A 216 -4.94 4.27 -16.98
N VAL A 217 -6.27 4.36 -16.82
CA VAL A 217 -6.92 4.30 -15.51
C VAL A 217 -6.70 2.95 -14.83
N GLN A 218 -6.83 1.86 -15.60
CA GLN A 218 -6.63 0.50 -15.09
C GLN A 218 -5.20 0.30 -14.58
N GLU A 219 -4.20 0.69 -15.37
CA GLU A 219 -2.80 0.53 -14.96
C GLU A 219 -2.39 1.49 -13.84
N PHE A 220 -2.92 2.72 -13.83
CA PHE A 220 -2.66 3.65 -12.73
C PHE A 220 -3.16 3.08 -11.40
N GLU A 221 -4.43 2.65 -11.35
CA GLU A 221 -5.02 2.09 -10.12
C GLU A 221 -4.30 0.81 -9.70
N ARG A 222 -3.95 -0.07 -10.64
CA ARG A 222 -3.18 -1.28 -10.33
C ARG A 222 -1.86 -0.95 -9.66
N ARG A 223 -1.15 0.09 -10.12
CA ARG A 223 0.12 0.53 -9.55
C ARG A 223 -0.04 1.20 -8.18
N LEU A 224 -1.13 1.94 -7.95
CA LEU A 224 -1.48 2.42 -6.61
C LEU A 224 -1.69 1.25 -5.65
N VAL A 225 -2.51 0.27 -6.05
CA VAL A 225 -2.88 -0.90 -5.22
C VAL A 225 -1.68 -1.79 -4.92
N ARG A 226 -0.81 -2.06 -5.90
CA ARG A 226 0.29 -3.02 -5.73
C ARG A 226 1.61 -2.39 -5.28
N GLY A 227 1.86 -1.14 -5.67
CA GLY A 227 3.15 -0.48 -5.42
C GLY A 227 3.12 0.50 -4.24
N VAL A 228 2.06 1.30 -4.12
CA VAL A 228 2.05 2.45 -3.21
C VAL A 228 1.33 2.14 -1.89
N ARG A 229 0.10 1.65 -1.96
CA ARG A 229 -0.74 1.38 -0.79
C ARG A 229 -0.14 0.36 0.20
N PRO A 230 0.50 -0.75 -0.24
CA PRO A 230 1.08 -1.72 0.69
C PRO A 230 2.23 -1.13 1.52
N GLY A 231 3.10 -0.32 0.90
CA GLY A 231 4.20 0.34 1.60
C GLY A 231 3.75 1.33 2.67
N ARG A 232 2.58 1.95 2.49
CA ARG A 232 1.97 2.84 3.49
C ARG A 232 1.32 2.10 4.64
N ALA A 233 0.58 1.03 4.33
CA ALA A 233 -0.17 0.26 5.33
C ALA A 233 0.75 -0.33 6.42
N GLY A 234 2.00 -0.67 6.08
CA GLY A 234 2.98 -1.17 7.04
C GLY A 234 3.56 -0.12 7.99
N ARG A 235 3.63 1.17 7.59
CA ARG A 235 4.31 2.22 8.39
C ARG A 235 3.37 3.08 9.23
N SER A 236 2.11 3.21 8.81
CA SER A 236 1.19 4.21 9.37
C SER A 236 0.85 3.97 10.86
N LEU A 237 0.62 2.73 11.32
CA LEU A 237 0.32 2.47 12.74
C LEU A 237 1.58 2.49 13.63
N GLU A 238 2.74 2.10 13.12
CA GLU A 238 4.00 2.20 13.89
C GLU A 238 4.37 3.66 14.19
N ASP A 239 4.02 4.56 13.27
CA ASP A 239 4.23 6.00 13.42
C ASP A 239 3.35 6.60 14.53
N VAL A 240 2.11 6.13 14.74
CA VAL A 240 1.22 6.69 15.78
C VAL A 240 1.79 6.47 17.17
N THR A 241 2.38 5.29 17.43
CA THR A 241 3.01 4.97 18.72
C THR A 241 4.14 5.96 19.01
N GLY A 242 5.01 6.22 18.03
CA GLY A 242 6.09 7.20 18.18
C GLY A 242 5.57 8.62 18.42
N VAL A 243 4.57 9.06 17.65
CA VAL A 243 3.98 10.40 17.80
C VAL A 243 3.37 10.61 19.19
N ILE A 244 2.67 9.60 19.72
CA ILE A 244 2.12 9.65 21.09
C ILE A 244 3.25 9.77 22.11
N LEU A 245 4.28 8.92 22.02
CA LEU A 245 5.42 8.96 22.95
C LEU A 245 6.13 10.32 22.92
N ASP A 246 6.41 10.84 21.72
CA ASP A 246 7.05 12.14 21.53
C ASP A 246 6.22 13.29 22.11
N HIS A 247 4.90 13.27 21.87
CA HIS A 247 3.99 14.30 22.38
C HIS A 247 4.04 14.37 23.92
N PHE A 248 4.06 13.21 24.59
CA PHE A 248 4.11 13.15 26.05
C PHE A 248 5.53 13.24 26.64
N GLY A 249 6.54 13.52 25.81
CA GLY A 249 7.93 13.74 26.23
C GLY A 249 8.72 12.47 26.54
N ILE A 250 8.26 11.30 26.08
CA ILE A 250 8.97 10.02 26.21
C ILE A 250 9.92 9.88 25.02
N LYS A 251 11.22 10.12 25.23
CA LYS A 251 12.22 10.22 24.14
C LYS A 251 13.16 9.03 24.02
N ASP A 252 13.37 8.29 25.10
CA ASP A 252 14.34 7.18 25.15
C ASP A 252 13.71 5.89 24.60
N TYR A 253 13.38 5.89 23.30
CA TYR A 253 12.86 4.72 22.61
C TYR A 253 13.49 4.53 21.23
N VAL A 254 13.44 3.30 20.73
CA VAL A 254 13.88 2.91 19.38
C VAL A 254 12.80 2.12 18.67
N ASP A 255 12.88 2.04 17.35
CA ASP A 255 12.08 1.08 16.58
C ASP A 255 12.44 -0.35 17.00
N ALA A 256 11.42 -1.18 17.23
CA ALA A 256 11.65 -2.60 17.47
C ALA A 256 12.27 -3.25 16.21
N PRO A 257 13.34 -4.05 16.34
CA PRO A 257 13.85 -4.87 15.24
C PRO A 257 12.77 -5.81 14.67
N GLU A 258 12.84 -6.14 13.38
CA GLU A 258 11.79 -6.95 12.71
C GLU A 258 11.53 -8.30 13.39
N HIS A 259 12.57 -8.94 13.91
CA HIS A 259 12.44 -10.21 14.64
C HIS A 259 11.70 -10.04 15.98
N ILE A 260 11.81 -8.87 16.63
CA ILE A 260 11.07 -8.52 17.85
C ILE A 260 9.63 -8.10 17.49
N LYS A 261 9.46 -7.25 16.46
CA LYS A 261 8.14 -6.82 15.95
C LYS A 261 7.25 -8.02 15.62
N THR A 262 7.81 -9.00 14.91
CA THR A 262 7.06 -10.18 14.47
C THR A 262 6.69 -11.09 15.64
N VAL A 263 7.59 -11.27 16.61
CA VAL A 263 7.38 -12.22 17.72
C VAL A 263 6.49 -11.62 18.81
N PHE A 264 6.81 -10.40 19.25
CA PHE A 264 6.17 -9.75 20.38
C PHE A 264 5.09 -8.75 19.96
N GLU A 265 4.94 -8.50 18.66
CA GLU A 265 3.85 -7.67 18.13
C GLU A 265 3.91 -6.25 18.75
N VAL A 266 5.12 -5.70 18.92
CA VAL A 266 5.44 -4.36 19.45
C VAL A 266 6.08 -3.48 18.38
N ASP A 267 5.83 -2.17 18.40
CA ASP A 267 6.35 -1.24 17.39
C ASP A 267 7.61 -0.52 17.87
N LYS A 268 7.61 -0.09 19.14
CA LYS A 268 8.68 0.69 19.77
C LYS A 268 9.21 -0.03 21.00
N MET A 269 10.48 0.16 21.33
CA MET A 269 11.08 -0.30 22.57
C MET A 269 11.59 0.89 23.38
N ILE A 270 11.07 1.06 24.59
CA ILE A 270 11.44 2.13 25.51
C ILE A 270 12.50 1.61 26.47
N LEU A 271 13.62 2.32 26.59
CA LEU A 271 14.71 1.97 27.49
C LEU A 271 14.37 2.38 28.93
N LEU A 272 14.59 1.47 29.88
CA LEU A 272 14.43 1.71 31.30
C LEU A 272 15.78 2.00 31.97
N PRO A 273 15.79 2.64 33.15
CA PRO A 273 17.02 2.94 33.88
C PRO A 273 17.86 1.70 34.22
N ASP A 274 17.23 0.55 34.47
CA ASP A 274 17.86 -0.75 34.76
C ASP A 274 18.48 -1.42 33.52
N GLY A 275 18.36 -0.81 32.34
CA GLY A 275 18.87 -1.34 31.07
C GLY A 275 17.93 -2.34 30.39
N TRP A 276 16.77 -2.63 30.99
CA TRP A 276 15.69 -3.39 30.37
C TRP A 276 14.84 -2.50 29.46
N ARG A 277 13.93 -3.11 28.72
CA ARG A 277 13.04 -2.42 27.78
C ARG A 277 11.58 -2.77 27.99
N ILE A 278 10.70 -1.82 27.68
CA ILE A 278 9.27 -2.06 27.50
C ILE A 278 8.95 -1.99 26.01
N GLY A 279 8.39 -3.07 25.46
CA GLY A 279 7.89 -3.06 24.10
C GLY A 279 6.49 -2.47 24.07
N VAL A 280 6.22 -1.52 23.18
CA VAL A 280 4.93 -0.81 23.09
C VAL A 280 4.37 -0.91 21.68
N SER A 281 3.06 -1.14 21.56
CA SER A 281 2.32 -0.97 20.30
C SER A 281 0.94 -0.36 20.48
N CYS A 282 0.50 0.41 19.49
CA CYS A 282 -0.86 0.93 19.38
C CYS A 282 -1.61 0.20 18.26
N LYS A 283 -2.76 -0.39 18.58
CA LYS A 283 -3.50 -1.25 17.66
C LYS A 283 -4.99 -0.98 17.67
N ARG A 284 -5.63 -1.45 16.61
CA ARG A 284 -7.10 -1.46 16.52
C ARG A 284 -7.70 -2.64 17.28
N THR A 285 -7.16 -3.82 17.04
CA THR A 285 -7.58 -5.14 17.55
C THR A 285 -6.34 -6.02 17.64
N LEU A 286 -6.33 -7.07 18.47
CA LEU A 286 -5.20 -8.00 18.58
C LEU A 286 -5.26 -9.15 17.55
N ARG A 287 -6.44 -9.42 16.98
CA ARG A 287 -6.78 -10.49 16.04
C ARG A 287 -6.29 -11.86 16.50
N GLU A 288 -5.87 -12.75 15.60
CA GLU A 288 -5.24 -14.06 15.86
C GLU A 288 -3.73 -13.97 16.14
N ARG A 289 -3.12 -12.81 15.88
CA ARG A 289 -1.67 -12.59 15.96
C ARG A 289 -1.12 -12.60 17.38
N TRP A 290 -1.97 -12.38 18.40
CA TRP A 290 -1.64 -12.63 19.82
C TRP A 290 -1.07 -14.03 20.08
N LYS A 291 -1.43 -15.04 19.27
CA LYS A 291 -0.92 -16.41 19.46
C LYS A 291 0.58 -16.49 19.31
N GLN A 292 1.20 -15.60 18.54
CA GLN A 292 2.68 -15.53 18.41
C GLN A 292 3.31 -14.91 19.65
N ALA A 293 2.70 -13.85 20.20
CA ALA A 293 3.11 -13.23 21.46
C ALA A 293 2.86 -14.12 22.70
N ALA A 294 1.87 -15.02 22.64
CA ALA A 294 1.48 -15.91 23.73
C ALA A 294 2.15 -17.30 23.69
N SER A 295 2.88 -17.66 22.63
CA SER A 295 3.48 -19.00 22.47
C SER A 295 5.01 -19.03 22.54
N LEU A 296 5.66 -17.90 22.84
CA LEU A 296 7.12 -17.80 22.79
C LEU A 296 7.74 -17.11 24.02
N ASP A 297 8.18 -18.00 24.92
CA ASP A 297 9.49 -18.05 25.57
C ASP A 297 9.92 -16.83 26.39
N LEU A 298 9.63 -16.88 27.71
CA LEU A 298 10.23 -15.99 28.71
C LEU A 298 11.74 -15.87 28.51
N GLN A 299 12.41 -16.94 28.06
CA GLN A 299 13.84 -16.93 27.78
C GLN A 299 14.21 -15.96 26.64
N ARG A 300 13.40 -15.85 25.58
CA ARG A 300 13.62 -14.84 24.54
C ARG A 300 13.38 -13.43 25.05
N MET A 301 12.42 -13.23 25.96
CA MET A 301 12.25 -11.92 26.59
C MET A 301 13.48 -11.54 27.41
N GLU A 302 14.08 -12.49 28.14
CA GLU A 302 15.34 -12.28 28.87
C GLU A 302 16.50 -11.96 27.91
N ASP A 303 16.65 -12.73 26.83
CA ASP A 303 17.70 -12.54 25.82
C ASP A 303 17.63 -11.14 25.17
N GLU A 304 16.42 -10.66 24.88
CA GLU A 304 16.17 -9.33 24.29
C GLU A 304 16.09 -8.19 25.34
N LYS A 305 16.25 -8.52 26.62
CA LYS A 305 16.08 -7.62 27.78
C LYS A 305 14.71 -6.92 27.78
N LEU A 306 13.66 -7.64 27.46
CA LEU A 306 12.29 -7.18 27.41
C LEU A 306 11.58 -7.47 28.73
N LYS A 307 11.27 -6.42 29.50
CA LYS A 307 10.64 -6.54 30.82
C LYS A 307 9.15 -6.86 30.71
N SER A 308 8.49 -6.24 29.73
CA SER A 308 7.05 -6.42 29.46
C SER A 308 6.69 -5.90 28.06
N THR A 309 5.52 -6.31 27.56
CA THR A 309 4.90 -5.80 26.33
C THR A 309 3.60 -5.08 26.64
N TRP A 310 3.43 -3.86 26.16
CA TRP A 310 2.26 -3.02 26.46
C TRP A 310 1.52 -2.73 25.17
N HIS A 311 0.26 -3.17 25.11
CA HIS A 311 -0.58 -3.08 23.92
C HIS A 311 -1.75 -2.13 24.16
N VAL A 312 -1.75 -0.97 23.50
CA VAL A 312 -2.84 0.00 23.54
C VAL A 312 -3.82 -0.30 22.42
N ILE A 313 -5.06 -0.68 22.74
CA ILE A 313 -6.03 -1.16 21.73
C ILE A 313 -7.33 -0.34 21.73
N THR A 314 -7.91 -0.08 20.56
CA THR A 314 -9.15 0.73 20.46
C THR A 314 -10.45 -0.07 20.41
N TYR A 315 -10.41 -1.32 19.93
CA TYR A 315 -11.57 -2.19 19.82
C TYR A 315 -11.31 -3.51 20.53
N THR A 316 -12.27 -3.91 21.38
CA THR A 316 -12.21 -5.13 22.18
C THR A 316 -13.08 -6.26 21.61
N SER A 317 -13.65 -6.07 20.42
CA SER A 317 -14.56 -7.04 19.78
C SER A 317 -13.96 -8.44 19.59
N ASP A 318 -12.63 -8.55 19.60
CA ASP A 318 -11.90 -9.80 19.49
C ASP A 318 -11.15 -10.20 20.78
N LEU A 319 -11.30 -9.46 21.88
CA LEU A 319 -10.74 -9.84 23.17
C LEU A 319 -11.58 -10.92 23.83
N THR A 320 -10.89 -11.86 24.45
CA THR A 320 -11.49 -12.88 25.32
C THR A 320 -10.62 -13.01 26.56
N VAL A 321 -11.20 -13.47 27.68
CA VAL A 321 -10.45 -13.72 28.92
C VAL A 321 -9.22 -14.62 28.68
N PRO A 322 -9.34 -15.77 27.97
CA PRO A 322 -8.16 -16.62 27.69
C PRO A 322 -7.06 -15.91 26.89
N LYS A 323 -7.44 -15.02 25.96
CA LYS A 323 -6.48 -14.24 25.18
C LYS A 323 -5.69 -13.30 26.08
N VAL A 324 -6.37 -12.59 26.97
CA VAL A 324 -5.74 -11.65 27.91
C VAL A 324 -4.87 -12.38 28.93
N GLN A 325 -5.32 -13.53 29.45
CA GLN A 325 -4.50 -14.37 30.33
C GLN A 325 -3.20 -14.79 29.66
N ALA A 326 -3.26 -15.30 28.43
CA ALA A 326 -2.07 -15.76 27.71
C ALA A 326 -1.07 -14.62 27.41
N ILE A 327 -1.57 -13.41 27.15
CA ILE A 327 -0.73 -12.20 27.03
C ILE A 327 -0.09 -11.88 28.39
N GLY A 328 -0.87 -11.91 29.46
CA GLY A 328 -0.43 -11.65 30.83
C GLY A 328 0.65 -12.61 31.33
N GLU A 329 0.48 -13.91 31.07
CA GLU A 329 1.46 -14.96 31.37
C GLU A 329 2.82 -14.70 30.68
N SER A 330 2.80 -13.97 29.55
CA SER A 330 3.99 -13.54 28.82
C SER A 330 4.45 -12.11 29.20
N ARG A 331 4.19 -11.69 30.44
CA ARG A 331 4.48 -10.34 30.98
C ARG A 331 3.85 -9.20 30.16
N GLY A 332 2.73 -9.46 29.47
CA GLY A 332 2.02 -8.48 28.67
C GLY A 332 0.94 -7.71 29.44
N VAL A 333 0.69 -6.47 29.03
CA VAL A 333 -0.35 -5.59 29.59
C VAL A 333 -1.17 -4.99 28.44
N VAL A 334 -2.49 -5.01 28.57
CA VAL A 334 -3.43 -4.51 27.57
C VAL A 334 -4.11 -3.24 28.10
N TYR A 335 -3.92 -2.13 27.40
CA TYR A 335 -4.56 -0.85 27.68
C TYR A 335 -5.82 -0.70 26.82
N ILE A 336 -6.97 -0.55 27.48
CA ILE A 336 -8.31 -0.63 26.89
C ILE A 336 -9.05 0.70 27.10
N PRO A 337 -9.89 1.18 26.15
CA PRO A 337 -10.62 2.42 26.34
C PRO A 337 -11.46 2.38 27.63
N ASP A 338 -11.41 3.47 28.39
CA ASP A 338 -12.01 3.56 29.73
C ASP A 338 -13.52 3.30 29.73
N ASP A 339 -14.19 3.62 28.62
CA ASP A 339 -15.62 3.43 28.42
C ASP A 339 -15.99 2.01 27.92
N ASP A 340 -15.01 1.16 27.61
CA ASP A 340 -15.23 -0.14 27.00
C ASP A 340 -15.84 -1.17 27.96
N HIS A 341 -16.80 -1.93 27.44
CA HIS A 341 -17.50 -2.98 28.19
C HIS A 341 -16.56 -4.08 28.72
N PHE A 342 -15.50 -4.45 28.00
CA PHE A 342 -14.58 -5.49 28.43
C PHE A 342 -13.83 -5.04 29.70
N LEU A 343 -13.32 -3.82 29.72
CA LEU A 343 -12.64 -3.28 30.90
C LEU A 343 -13.60 -3.21 32.10
N LYS A 344 -14.83 -2.71 31.89
CA LYS A 344 -15.85 -2.60 32.94
C LYS A 344 -16.26 -3.94 33.54
N ASN A 345 -16.31 -4.99 32.72
CA ASN A 345 -16.76 -6.31 33.16
C ASN A 345 -15.67 -7.11 33.89
N TYR A 346 -14.39 -6.78 33.64
CA TYR A 346 -13.27 -7.62 34.08
C TYR A 346 -12.21 -6.87 34.92
N SER A 347 -12.42 -5.59 35.23
CA SER A 347 -11.49 -4.80 36.07
C SER A 347 -11.28 -5.40 37.47
N ASP A 348 -12.30 -6.09 37.99
CA ASP A 348 -12.28 -6.73 39.30
C ASP A 348 -12.08 -8.25 39.22
N ASP A 349 -11.92 -8.80 38.01
CA ASP A 349 -11.71 -10.24 37.81
C ASP A 349 -10.27 -10.59 38.23
N PRO A 350 -10.05 -11.40 39.29
CA PRO A 350 -8.70 -11.76 39.75
C PRO A 350 -7.85 -12.46 38.67
N ALA A 351 -8.51 -13.09 37.68
CA ALA A 351 -7.84 -13.84 36.65
C ALA A 351 -7.14 -12.96 35.60
N ILE A 352 -7.62 -11.73 35.37
CA ILE A 352 -7.10 -10.84 34.32
C ILE A 352 -6.95 -9.35 34.70
N SER A 353 -7.44 -8.93 35.86
CA SER A 353 -7.34 -7.54 36.34
C SER A 353 -5.90 -7.00 36.34
N ASN A 354 -4.90 -7.85 36.62
CA ASN A 354 -3.49 -7.47 36.59
C ASN A 354 -2.94 -7.23 35.17
N PHE A 355 -3.63 -7.73 34.14
CA PHE A 355 -3.18 -7.70 32.74
C PHE A 355 -3.93 -6.68 31.89
N ILE A 356 -4.96 -6.03 32.43
CA ILE A 356 -5.73 -4.99 31.74
C ILE A 356 -5.65 -3.66 32.50
N ARG A 357 -5.63 -2.55 31.77
CA ARG A 357 -5.60 -1.21 32.36
C ARG A 357 -6.44 -0.21 31.55
N PRO A 358 -6.98 0.85 32.18
CA PRO A 358 -7.58 1.97 31.45
C PRO A 358 -6.56 2.60 30.52
N MET A 359 -6.97 2.90 29.29
CA MET A 359 -6.11 3.49 28.26
C MET A 359 -5.55 4.83 28.70
N THR A 360 -6.33 5.63 29.42
CA THR A 360 -5.86 6.90 29.97
C THR A 360 -4.64 6.71 30.86
N SER A 361 -4.56 5.62 31.65
CA SER A 361 -3.41 5.36 32.52
C SER A 361 -2.11 5.00 31.79
N PHE A 362 -2.12 4.85 30.46
CA PHE A 362 -0.97 4.37 29.69
C PHE A 362 0.28 5.23 29.85
N VAL A 363 0.16 6.53 29.57
CA VAL A 363 1.31 7.45 29.56
C VAL A 363 1.82 7.68 30.99
N SER A 364 0.92 7.90 31.93
CA SER A 364 1.26 8.06 33.35
C SER A 364 1.93 6.81 33.93
N ASN A 365 1.51 5.60 33.53
CA ASN A 365 2.20 4.37 33.89
C ASN A 365 3.61 4.29 33.28
N LEU A 366 3.79 4.64 32.00
CA LEU A 366 5.10 4.65 31.36
C LEU A 366 6.06 5.60 32.08
N LYS A 367 5.62 6.85 32.34
CA LYS A 367 6.42 7.84 33.07
C LYS A 367 6.86 7.33 34.43
N ARG A 368 5.97 6.65 35.17
CA ARG A 368 6.28 6.07 36.48
C ARG A 368 7.38 5.02 36.40
N VAL A 369 7.35 4.14 35.40
CA VAL A 369 8.34 3.07 35.26
C VAL A 369 9.69 3.60 34.75
N ILE A 370 9.68 4.62 33.89
CA ILE A 370 10.90 5.28 33.40
C ILE A 370 11.58 6.10 34.52
N GLN A 371 10.80 6.68 35.44
CA GLN A 371 11.30 7.47 36.56
C GLN A 371 11.59 6.63 37.82
N ALA A 372 11.27 5.34 37.81
CA ALA A 372 11.55 4.47 38.94
C ALA A 372 13.08 4.43 39.18
N PRO A 373 13.53 4.58 40.44
CA PRO A 373 14.94 4.40 40.77
C PRO A 373 15.42 3.04 40.27
N LYS A 374 16.68 2.92 39.85
CA LYS A 374 17.32 1.60 39.81
C LYS A 374 17.12 0.99 41.20
N GLU A 375 16.41 -0.12 41.29
CA GLU A 375 16.52 -0.96 42.47
C GLU A 375 18.01 -1.27 42.60
N THR A 376 18.65 -0.70 43.61
CA THR A 376 19.98 -1.10 44.02
C THR A 376 19.86 -2.56 44.40
N GLU A 377 20.39 -3.45 43.55
CA GLU A 377 20.78 -4.79 43.99
C GLU A 377 21.87 -4.62 45.05
N ASP A 378 21.45 -4.36 46.27
CA ASP A 378 22.29 -4.46 47.46
C ASP A 378 22.19 -5.90 48.00
N ALA A 379 23.35 -6.57 47.95
CA ALA A 379 23.78 -7.83 48.58
C ALA A 379 23.48 -9.17 47.87
#